data_AF-G7M1C3-F1
#
_entry.id   AF-G7M1C3-F1
#
_cell.length_a   1.000
_cell.length_b   1.000
_cell.length_c   1.000
_cell.angle_alpha   90.00
_cell.angle_beta   90.00
_cell.angle_gamma   90.00
#
_symmetry.space_group_name_H-M   'P 1'
#
loop_
_entity.id
_entity.type
_entity.pdbx_description
1 polymer ?
#
loop_
_entity_poly.entity_id
_entity_poly.type
_entity_poly.pdbx_seq_one_letter_code
_entity_poly.pdbx_strand_id
1 'polypeptide(L)'
;MSITIITSENRRLYPATIYNVEDKEQQNPIYDIDDIYDLLYKNQNILVISTQFDQYGKELKIFNGELGKSDIRALFAEKDIKASNELDCVMTLSEAAKKWGLANGSTIRKAIERGKFEQNEIKQAGDVWITTYSAMERVFGSIKDEENAYVIYDDFETLYLTKAYLEYAELAYYSGPNINAKAKDLEIKYQYIKDVFIKGLRALRGNQKIIIKKSRNNKIRQVICNEDEYFLYIEAFRSRRNLSPEWIDRLINDLKSITK
;
A
#
# COMPACT_ATOMS: atom_id res chain seq x y z
N MET A 1 6.10 -10.70 4.06
CA MET A 1 7.30 -10.85 4.89
C MET A 1 8.37 -11.36 3.96
N SER A 2 9.40 -10.56 3.74
CA SER A 2 10.44 -10.83 2.76
C SER A 2 11.69 -11.24 3.53
N ILE A 3 12.17 -12.45 3.32
CA ILE A 3 13.35 -12.95 4.02
C ILE A 3 14.60 -12.56 3.22
N THR A 4 15.59 -12.03 3.92
CA THR A 4 16.91 -11.75 3.38
C THR A 4 17.93 -12.63 4.07
N ILE A 5 18.80 -13.26 3.28
CA ILE A 5 19.94 -14.04 3.78
C ILE A 5 21.22 -13.38 3.29
N ILE A 6 22.14 -13.11 4.21
CA ILE A 6 23.52 -12.72 3.90
C ILE A 6 24.39 -13.95 4.09
N THR A 7 25.03 -14.40 3.02
CA THR A 7 25.92 -15.56 3.08
C THR A 7 27.27 -15.21 3.70
N SER A 8 28.02 -16.22 4.14
CA SER A 8 29.40 -16.09 4.61
C SER A 8 30.33 -15.47 3.56
N GLU A 9 30.02 -15.66 2.28
CA GLU A 9 30.70 -15.04 1.13
C GLU A 9 30.25 -13.59 0.84
N ASN A 10 29.51 -12.95 1.75
CA ASN A 10 28.94 -11.61 1.60
C ASN A 10 28.01 -11.45 0.38
N ARG A 11 27.33 -12.51 -0.03
CA ARG A 11 26.28 -12.43 -1.05
C ARG A 11 24.93 -12.23 -0.39
N ARG A 12 24.09 -11.41 -1.00
CA ARG A 12 22.72 -11.17 -0.52
C ARG A 12 21.75 -12.00 -1.33
N LEU A 13 20.96 -12.81 -0.65
CA LEU A 13 19.83 -13.55 -1.22
C LEU A 13 18.54 -12.82 -0.83
N TYR A 14 17.89 -12.20 -1.81
CA TYR A 14 16.63 -11.52 -1.62
C TYR A 14 15.76 -11.52 -2.90
N PRO A 15 14.42 -11.65 -2.79
CA PRO A 15 13.70 -12.23 -1.67
C PRO A 15 13.96 -13.74 -1.60
N ALA A 16 14.32 -14.26 -0.42
CA ALA A 16 14.60 -15.67 -0.22
C ALA A 16 13.32 -16.44 0.10
N THR A 17 13.09 -17.53 -0.64
CA THR A 17 12.07 -18.54 -0.33
C THR A 17 12.77 -19.76 0.22
N ILE A 18 12.33 -20.23 1.40
CA ILE A 18 13.02 -21.27 2.17
C ILE A 18 12.11 -22.48 2.28
N TYR A 19 12.69 -23.67 2.10
CA TYR A 19 12.01 -24.95 2.22
C TYR A 19 12.80 -25.86 3.15
N ASN A 20 12.10 -26.86 3.72
CA ASN A 20 12.78 -27.98 4.36
C ASN A 20 13.47 -28.83 3.28
N VAL A 21 14.69 -29.30 3.56
CA VAL A 21 15.47 -30.18 2.67
C VAL A 21 14.73 -31.50 2.38
N GLU A 22 13.88 -31.95 3.31
CA GLU A 22 13.05 -33.14 3.15
C GLU A 22 11.87 -32.93 2.19
N ASP A 23 11.47 -31.68 1.95
CA ASP A 23 10.40 -31.31 1.02
C ASP A 23 10.94 -31.26 -0.42
N LYS A 24 11.14 -32.45 -0.99
CA LYS A 24 11.65 -32.62 -2.37
C LYS A 24 10.75 -32.01 -3.43
N GLU A 25 9.47 -31.79 -3.12
CA GLU A 25 8.49 -31.23 -4.06
C GLU A 25 8.35 -29.70 -3.92
N GLN A 26 9.07 -29.07 -2.99
CA GLN A 26 9.07 -27.61 -2.76
C GLN A 26 7.65 -27.06 -2.55
N GLN A 27 6.77 -27.85 -1.93
CA GLN A 27 5.35 -27.49 -1.82
C GLN A 27 5.07 -26.57 -0.64
N ASN A 28 5.89 -26.63 0.42
CA ASN A 28 5.63 -25.93 1.68
C ASN A 28 6.75 -24.92 1.99
N PRO A 29 6.69 -23.71 1.42
CA PRO A 29 7.59 -22.63 1.78
C PRO A 29 7.38 -22.18 3.24
N ILE A 30 8.48 -21.87 3.91
CA ILE A 30 8.52 -21.47 5.30
C ILE A 30 8.63 -19.94 5.36
N TYR A 31 7.70 -19.33 6.09
CA TYR A 31 7.55 -17.88 6.15
C TYR A 31 7.94 -17.28 7.50
N ASP A 32 7.98 -18.09 8.56
CA ASP A 32 8.37 -17.65 9.89
C ASP A 32 9.89 -17.81 10.08
N ILE A 33 10.51 -16.75 10.59
CA ILE A 33 11.95 -16.72 10.87
C ILE A 33 12.31 -17.68 12.00
N ASP A 34 11.44 -17.86 12.98
CA ASP A 34 11.70 -18.73 14.13
C ASP A 34 11.69 -20.21 13.69
N ASP A 35 10.78 -20.59 12.79
CA ASP A 35 10.74 -21.92 12.18
C ASP A 35 12.00 -22.22 11.34
N ILE A 36 12.53 -21.20 10.64
CA ILE A 36 13.77 -21.32 9.86
C ILE A 36 14.96 -21.53 10.80
N TYR A 37 15.03 -20.80 11.92
CA TYR A 37 16.05 -21.02 12.92
C TYR A 37 15.97 -22.44 13.49
N ASP A 38 14.78 -22.89 13.88
CA ASP A 38 14.54 -24.23 14.38
C ASP A 38 15.06 -25.32 13.43
N LEU A 39 14.84 -25.16 12.12
CA LEU A 39 15.37 -26.07 11.10
C LEU A 39 16.88 -26.03 10.98
N LEU A 40 17.49 -24.84 10.98
CA LEU A 40 18.95 -24.69 10.97
C LEU A 40 19.61 -25.32 12.22
N TYR A 41 18.91 -25.31 13.36
CA TYR A 41 19.38 -25.93 14.60
C TYR A 41 19.16 -27.46 14.63
N LYS A 42 18.06 -27.96 14.07
CA LYS A 42 17.72 -29.41 14.06
C LYS A 42 18.35 -30.19 12.91
N ASN A 43 18.24 -29.68 11.68
CA ASN A 43 18.53 -30.41 10.44
C ASN A 43 19.81 -29.94 9.73
N GLN A 44 20.52 -28.96 10.31
CA GLN A 44 21.76 -28.33 9.82
C GLN A 44 21.66 -27.54 8.50
N ASN A 45 20.80 -27.95 7.56
CA ASN A 45 20.65 -27.33 6.24
C ASN A 45 19.20 -26.93 5.94
N ILE A 46 19.06 -25.89 5.10
CA ILE A 46 17.80 -25.42 4.52
C ILE A 46 17.94 -25.31 3.00
N LEU A 47 16.86 -25.53 2.26
CA LEU A 47 16.85 -25.30 0.81
C LEU A 47 16.40 -23.85 0.53
N VAL A 48 17.17 -23.10 -0.25
CA VAL A 48 16.89 -21.69 -0.54
C VAL A 48 16.82 -21.43 -2.04
N ILE A 49 15.75 -20.75 -2.44
CA ILE A 49 15.57 -20.21 -3.79
C ILE A 49 15.46 -18.69 -3.70
N SER A 50 16.34 -17.97 -4.39
CA SER A 50 16.41 -16.51 -4.31
C SER A 50 17.14 -15.88 -5.49
N THR A 51 16.84 -14.63 -5.81
CA THR A 51 17.78 -13.80 -6.58
C THR A 51 19.02 -13.50 -5.72
N GLN A 52 20.21 -13.64 -6.31
CA GLN A 52 21.49 -13.38 -5.67
C GLN A 52 22.08 -12.05 -6.12
N PHE A 53 22.54 -11.25 -5.16
CA PHE A 53 23.26 -10.01 -5.37
C PHE A 53 24.65 -10.09 -4.76
N ASP A 54 25.60 -9.36 -5.34
CA ASP A 54 26.89 -9.11 -4.71
C ASP A 54 26.77 -8.09 -3.55
N GLN A 55 27.89 -7.83 -2.87
CA GLN A 55 27.96 -6.86 -1.77
C GLN A 55 27.67 -5.41 -2.18
N TYR A 56 27.71 -5.12 -3.49
CA TYR A 56 27.44 -3.79 -4.05
C TYR A 56 26.01 -3.67 -4.60
N GLY A 57 25.21 -4.73 -4.50
CA GLY A 57 23.82 -4.76 -4.97
C GLY A 57 23.64 -5.06 -6.45
N LYS A 58 24.70 -5.49 -7.16
CA LYS A 58 24.58 -5.96 -8.54
C LYS A 58 23.99 -7.37 -8.55
N GLU A 59 22.96 -7.56 -9.37
CA GLU A 59 22.36 -8.87 -9.58
C GLU A 59 23.35 -9.81 -10.27
N LEU A 60 23.48 -11.02 -9.74
CA LEU A 60 24.37 -12.06 -10.25
C LEU A 60 23.58 -13.10 -11.02
N LYS A 61 22.90 -13.99 -10.29
CA LYS A 61 22.12 -15.11 -10.84
C LYS A 61 21.08 -15.57 -9.82
N ILE A 62 20.19 -16.46 -10.23
CA ILE A 62 19.30 -17.15 -9.30
C ILE A 62 20.14 -18.15 -8.49
N PHE A 63 20.02 -18.06 -7.17
CA PHE A 63 20.49 -19.06 -6.23
C PHE A 63 19.39 -20.10 -6.04
N ASN A 64 19.74 -21.36 -6.23
CA ASN A 64 18.90 -22.52 -5.91
C ASN A 64 19.83 -23.57 -5.34
N GLY A 65 19.80 -23.76 -4.03
CA GLY A 65 20.72 -24.67 -3.36
C GLY A 65 20.50 -24.73 -1.85
N GLU A 66 21.20 -25.67 -1.22
CA GLU A 66 21.17 -25.84 0.22
C GLU A 66 22.13 -24.87 0.90
N LEU A 67 21.72 -24.32 2.03
CA LEU A 67 22.56 -23.52 2.91
C LEU A 67 22.58 -24.14 4.30
N GLY A 68 23.77 -24.39 4.81
CA GLY A 68 23.98 -24.75 6.20
C GLY A 68 24.06 -23.52 7.10
N LYS A 69 24.01 -23.75 8.41
CA LYS A 69 24.22 -22.68 9.41
C LYS A 69 25.57 -21.94 9.23
N SER A 70 26.61 -22.64 8.81
CA SER A 70 27.93 -22.05 8.54
C SER A 70 27.96 -21.11 7.34
N ASP A 71 27.05 -21.31 6.39
CA ASP A 71 26.99 -20.54 5.15
C ASP A 71 26.20 -19.24 5.31
N ILE A 72 25.51 -19.08 6.44
CA ILE A 72 24.65 -17.94 6.75
C ILE A 72 25.35 -17.04 7.75
N ARG A 73 25.73 -15.84 7.31
CA ARG A 73 26.29 -14.80 8.16
C ARG A 73 25.20 -14.05 8.93
N ALA A 74 24.08 -13.76 8.26
CA ALA A 74 22.93 -13.12 8.86
C ALA A 74 21.65 -13.54 8.14
N LEU A 75 20.56 -13.63 8.89
CA LEU A 75 19.23 -13.92 8.39
C LEU A 75 18.26 -12.97 9.08
N PHE A 76 17.46 -12.26 8.29
CA PHE A 76 16.47 -11.33 8.83
C PHE A 76 15.24 -11.31 7.93
N ALA A 77 14.09 -11.18 8.58
CA ALA A 77 12.81 -11.07 7.91
C ALA A 77 12.35 -9.62 8.01
N GLU A 78 12.29 -8.95 6.86
CA GLU A 78 11.55 -7.71 6.79
C GLU A 78 10.07 -8.10 6.84
N LYS A 79 9.41 -7.79 7.97
CA LYS A 79 7.98 -7.48 7.89
C LYS A 79 7.90 -6.42 6.81
N ASP A 80 7.03 -6.62 5.82
CA ASP A 80 6.67 -5.56 4.91
C ASP A 80 6.04 -4.47 5.80
N ILE A 81 6.87 -3.62 6.40
CA ILE A 81 6.50 -2.28 6.77
C ILE A 81 6.23 -1.73 5.40
N LYS A 82 4.95 -1.85 4.99
CA LYS A 82 4.38 -1.01 3.96
C LYS A 82 5.01 0.34 4.25
N ALA A 83 5.85 0.81 3.34
CA ALA A 83 6.00 2.23 3.17
C ALA A 83 4.57 2.70 2.84
N SER A 84 3.75 2.90 3.88
CA SER A 84 2.75 3.93 3.82
C SER A 84 3.60 5.13 3.51
N ASN A 85 3.54 5.61 2.27
CA ASN A 85 4.12 6.87 1.88
C ASN A 85 3.81 7.88 2.98
N GLU A 86 4.72 8.09 3.93
CA GLU A 86 4.52 9.02 5.04
C GLU A 86 4.41 10.45 4.48
N LEU A 87 4.94 10.64 3.27
CA LEU A 87 4.76 11.81 2.43
C LEU A 87 3.29 12.09 2.06
N ASP A 88 2.43 11.08 1.92
CA ASP A 88 1.01 11.29 1.61
C ASP A 88 0.23 11.85 2.83
N CYS A 89 0.82 11.76 4.02
CA CYS A 89 0.22 12.18 5.29
C CYS A 89 0.73 13.55 5.76
N VAL A 90 1.72 14.14 5.09
CA VAL A 90 2.24 15.48 5.38
C VAL A 90 1.62 16.52 4.45
N MET A 91 1.45 17.73 4.97
CA MET A 91 0.87 18.84 4.24
C MET A 91 1.42 20.15 4.76
N THR A 92 1.45 21.16 3.90
CA THR A 92 1.78 22.53 4.28
C THR A 92 0.71 23.11 5.19
N LEU A 93 1.04 24.15 5.97
CA LEU A 93 0.03 24.83 6.80
C LEU A 93 -1.14 25.40 5.98
N SER A 94 -0.89 25.79 4.73
CA SER A 94 -1.93 26.29 3.82
C SER A 94 -2.91 25.20 3.42
N GLU A 95 -2.40 24.00 3.09
CA GLU A 95 -3.22 22.82 2.79
C GLU A 95 -3.98 22.35 4.03
N ALA A 96 -3.32 22.28 5.18
CA ALA A 96 -3.96 21.95 6.46
C ALA A 96 -5.10 22.93 6.79
N ALA A 97 -4.87 24.23 6.60
CA ALA A 97 -5.90 25.23 6.85
C ALA A 97 -7.10 25.07 5.93
N LYS A 98 -6.88 24.81 4.64
CA LYS A 98 -7.98 24.49 3.71
C LYS A 98 -8.75 23.24 4.14
N LYS A 99 -8.04 22.17 4.54
CA LYS A 99 -8.66 20.89 4.93
C LYS A 99 -9.53 21.04 6.19
N TRP A 100 -9.06 21.77 7.20
CA TRP A 100 -9.78 22.03 8.45
C TRP A 100 -10.70 23.26 8.44
N GLY A 101 -10.85 23.95 7.30
CA GLY A 101 -11.68 25.17 7.21
C GLY A 101 -11.16 26.32 8.08
N LEU A 102 -9.84 26.40 8.27
CA LEU A 102 -9.17 27.45 9.05
C LEU A 102 -8.65 28.58 8.15
N ALA A 103 -8.47 29.77 8.73
CA ALA A 103 -8.01 30.95 7.99
C ALA A 103 -6.50 30.87 7.64
N ASN A 104 -6.20 30.57 6.37
CA ASN A 104 -4.90 30.76 5.68
C ASN A 104 -3.64 30.40 6.50
N GLY A 105 -3.70 29.32 7.29
CA GLY A 105 -2.59 28.82 8.12
C GLY A 105 -2.26 29.66 9.35
N SER A 106 -2.84 30.86 9.52
CA SER A 106 -2.55 31.77 10.64
C SER A 106 -2.95 31.19 12.00
N THR A 107 -4.10 30.52 12.05
CA THR A 107 -4.56 29.80 13.25
C THR A 107 -3.61 28.68 13.63
N ILE A 108 -3.04 27.99 12.63
CA ILE A 108 -2.08 26.91 12.85
C ILE A 108 -0.76 27.47 13.36
N ARG A 109 -0.23 28.57 12.77
CA ARG A 109 0.95 29.30 13.28
C ARG A 109 0.81 29.70 14.75
N LYS A 110 -0.32 30.27 15.15
CA LYS A 110 -0.58 30.60 16.55
C LYS A 110 -0.58 29.37 17.46
N ALA A 111 -1.05 28.21 16.99
CA ALA A 111 -1.04 26.98 17.78
C ALA A 111 0.39 26.43 17.93
N ILE A 112 1.25 26.60 16.92
CA ILE A 112 2.68 26.26 16.97
C ILE A 112 3.39 27.15 18.00
N GLU A 113 3.19 28.47 17.91
CA GLU A 113 3.76 29.45 18.85
C GLU A 113 3.34 29.18 20.31
N ARG A 114 2.14 28.63 20.50
CA ARG A 114 1.60 28.23 21.81
C ARG A 114 2.06 26.85 22.29
N GLY A 115 2.93 26.17 21.54
CA GLY A 115 3.46 24.85 21.91
C GLY A 115 2.42 23.74 21.90
N LYS A 116 1.34 23.85 21.10
CA LYS A 116 0.32 22.79 21.02
C LYS A 116 0.78 21.56 20.25
N PHE A 117 1.72 21.73 19.32
CA PHE A 117 2.30 20.66 18.50
C PHE A 117 3.51 20.05 19.19
N GLU A 118 3.69 18.74 19.04
CA GLU A 118 4.87 18.02 19.51
C GLU A 118 6.04 18.17 18.52
N GLN A 119 7.26 17.90 18.99
CA GLN A 119 8.49 18.15 18.24
C GLN A 119 8.57 17.39 16.89
N ASN A 120 7.90 16.23 16.79
CA ASN A 120 7.89 15.39 15.58
C ASN A 120 6.67 15.62 14.67
N GLU A 121 5.75 16.48 15.09
CA GLU A 121 4.49 16.73 14.38
C GLU A 121 4.57 17.92 13.42
N ILE A 122 5.63 18.71 13.58
CA ILE A 122 5.81 19.89 12.79
C ILE A 122 7.28 20.15 12.45
N LYS A 123 7.51 20.52 11.20
CA LYS A 123 8.85 20.83 10.70
C LYS A 123 8.80 22.01 9.75
N GLN A 124 9.78 22.91 9.89
CA GLN A 124 10.02 23.95 8.91
C GLN A 124 11.00 23.41 7.85
N ALA A 125 10.59 23.45 6.58
CA ALA A 125 11.38 23.09 5.41
C ALA A 125 11.56 24.34 4.54
N GLY A 126 12.66 25.07 4.75
CA GLY A 126 12.88 26.38 4.16
C GLY A 126 11.85 27.40 4.67
N ASP A 127 11.11 28.03 3.75
CA ASP A 127 10.07 29.01 4.08
C ASP A 127 8.71 28.37 4.40
N VAL A 128 8.57 27.07 4.17
CA VAL A 128 7.30 26.36 4.30
C VAL A 128 7.29 25.52 5.57
N TRP A 129 6.22 25.67 6.34
CA TRP A 129 5.93 24.82 7.49
C TRP A 129 5.07 23.65 7.07
N ILE A 130 5.47 22.44 7.50
CA ILE A 130 4.84 21.18 7.16
C ILE A 130 4.38 20.51 8.45
N THR A 131 3.18 19.94 8.42
CA THR A 131 2.58 19.17 9.52
C THR A 131 1.95 17.89 8.99
N THR A 132 1.57 16.98 9.88
CA THR A 132 0.89 15.73 9.52
C THR A 132 -0.62 15.83 9.74
N TYR A 133 -1.38 15.00 9.03
CA TYR A 133 -2.82 14.85 9.28
C TYR A 133 -3.11 14.50 10.74
N SER A 134 -2.35 13.57 11.32
CA SER A 134 -2.55 13.13 12.72
C SER A 134 -2.31 14.23 13.73
N ALA A 135 -1.32 15.10 13.50
CA ALA A 135 -1.06 16.24 14.35
C ALA A 135 -2.21 17.26 14.31
N MET A 136 -2.71 17.54 13.11
CA MET A 136 -3.86 18.43 12.92
C MET A 136 -5.12 17.88 13.59
N GLU A 137 -5.38 16.58 13.45
CA GLU A 137 -6.50 15.90 14.10
C GLU A 137 -6.41 15.98 15.64
N ARG A 138 -5.21 15.80 16.22
CA ARG A 138 -5.00 15.90 17.67
C ARG A 138 -5.21 17.32 18.19
N VAL A 139 -4.68 18.33 17.49
CA VAL A 139 -4.69 19.74 17.95
C VAL A 139 -6.02 20.44 17.69
N PHE A 140 -6.64 20.17 16.54
CA PHE A 140 -7.84 20.86 16.06
C PHE A 140 -9.10 19.98 16.04
N GLY A 141 -8.97 18.69 16.35
CA GLY A 141 -10.04 17.71 16.24
C GLY A 141 -10.22 17.16 14.84
N SER A 142 -11.17 16.25 14.68
CA SER A 142 -11.59 15.73 13.37
C SER A 142 -12.09 16.88 12.47
N ILE A 143 -11.97 16.70 11.16
CA ILE A 143 -12.41 17.71 10.19
C ILE A 143 -13.92 17.93 10.37
N LYS A 144 -14.30 19.17 10.69
CA LYS A 144 -15.69 19.62 10.64
C LYS A 144 -16.14 19.47 9.18
N ASP A 145 -17.22 18.72 8.94
CA ASP A 145 -17.76 18.29 7.63
C ASP A 145 -17.48 16.83 7.21
N GLU A 146 -17.42 15.87 8.13
CA GLU A 146 -17.55 14.45 7.74
C GLU A 146 -18.94 14.13 7.15
N GLU A 147 -20.00 14.84 7.55
CA GLU A 147 -21.39 14.53 7.16
C GLU A 147 -21.71 14.76 5.68
N ASN A 148 -20.96 15.64 4.99
CA ASN A 148 -21.14 15.94 3.55
C ASN A 148 -20.01 15.38 2.68
N ALA A 149 -19.19 14.48 3.21
CA ALA A 149 -18.08 13.89 2.48
C ALA A 149 -18.45 12.55 1.83
N TYR A 150 -17.93 12.32 0.63
CA TYR A 150 -18.00 11.01 -0.01
C TYR A 150 -16.93 10.09 0.58
N VAL A 151 -17.34 9.03 1.25
CA VAL A 151 -16.42 8.09 1.91
C VAL A 151 -16.04 6.96 0.96
N ILE A 152 -14.73 6.74 0.80
CA ILE A 152 -14.18 5.56 0.13
C ILE A 152 -13.39 4.76 1.17
N TYR A 153 -13.70 3.48 1.33
CA TYR A 153 -12.90 2.62 2.20
C TYR A 153 -11.65 2.13 1.48
N ASP A 154 -10.51 2.04 2.16
CA ASP A 154 -9.22 1.71 1.54
C ASP A 154 -9.06 0.25 1.08
N ASP A 155 -10.05 -0.58 1.35
CA ASP A 155 -10.21 -1.96 0.91
C ASP A 155 -11.33 -2.12 -0.14
N PHE A 156 -11.86 -1.04 -0.72
CA PHE A 156 -12.93 -1.10 -1.72
C PHE A 156 -12.62 -2.08 -2.88
N GLU A 157 -11.35 -2.21 -3.24
CA GLU A 157 -10.85 -3.16 -4.25
C GLU A 157 -10.95 -4.63 -3.80
N THR A 158 -10.89 -4.86 -2.48
CA THR A 158 -10.94 -6.18 -1.84
C THR A 158 -12.38 -6.59 -1.52
N LEU A 159 -13.25 -5.66 -1.13
CA LEU A 159 -14.68 -5.91 -0.93
C LEU A 159 -15.36 -6.42 -2.22
N TYR A 160 -14.87 -6.00 -3.38
CA TYR A 160 -15.28 -6.54 -4.67
C TYR A 160 -14.93 -8.03 -4.85
N LEU A 161 -13.81 -8.51 -4.30
CA LEU A 161 -13.41 -9.92 -4.40
C LEU A 161 -14.42 -10.84 -3.73
N THR A 162 -15.18 -10.40 -2.73
CA THR A 162 -16.16 -11.28 -2.08
C THR A 162 -17.47 -11.39 -2.88
N LYS A 163 -17.91 -10.31 -3.53
CA LYS A 163 -19.18 -10.27 -4.26
C LYS A 163 -19.06 -10.79 -5.69
N ALA A 164 -18.00 -10.41 -6.40
CA ALA A 164 -17.76 -10.86 -7.77
C ALA A 164 -17.24 -12.30 -7.85
N TYR A 165 -16.51 -12.77 -6.84
CA TYR A 165 -16.14 -14.19 -6.75
C TYR A 165 -17.36 -15.09 -6.57
N LEU A 166 -18.39 -14.64 -5.84
CA LEU A 166 -19.66 -15.37 -5.70
C LEU A 166 -20.39 -15.49 -7.04
N GLU A 167 -20.57 -14.37 -7.76
CA GLU A 167 -21.22 -14.37 -9.09
C GLU A 167 -20.39 -15.12 -10.16
N TYR A 168 -19.07 -15.02 -10.09
CA TYR A 168 -18.14 -15.76 -10.96
C TYR A 168 -18.12 -17.26 -10.64
N ALA A 169 -18.12 -17.65 -9.36
CA ALA A 169 -18.18 -19.05 -8.95
C ALA A 169 -19.50 -19.69 -9.40
N GLU A 170 -20.61 -18.97 -9.31
CA GLU A 170 -21.90 -19.37 -9.89
C GLU A 170 -21.79 -19.57 -11.41
N LEU A 171 -21.27 -18.58 -12.15
CA LEU A 171 -21.14 -18.67 -13.62
C LEU A 171 -20.17 -19.77 -14.09
N ALA A 172 -19.03 -19.95 -13.40
CA ALA A 172 -18.03 -20.97 -13.71
C ALA A 172 -18.56 -22.39 -13.44
N TYR A 173 -19.43 -22.55 -12.43
CA TYR A 173 -20.15 -23.80 -12.16
C TYR A 173 -21.09 -24.18 -13.32
N TYR A 174 -21.75 -23.21 -13.96
CA TYR A 174 -22.70 -23.48 -15.06
C TYR A 174 -22.07 -23.58 -16.46
N SER A 175 -20.90 -22.99 -16.73
CA SER A 175 -20.42 -22.75 -18.10
C SER A 175 -19.32 -23.69 -18.63
N GLY A 176 -18.72 -24.54 -17.79
CA GLY A 176 -17.61 -25.43 -18.18
C GLY A 176 -16.28 -24.69 -18.50
N PRO A 177 -15.14 -25.40 -18.58
CA PRO A 177 -13.82 -24.80 -18.53
C PRO A 177 -13.30 -24.51 -19.93
N ASN A 178 -13.70 -23.40 -20.56
CA ASN A 178 -12.86 -22.81 -21.61
C ASN A 178 -13.24 -21.38 -21.97
N ILE A 179 -12.21 -20.54 -22.02
CA ILE A 179 -12.12 -19.17 -22.55
C ILE A 179 -12.42 -18.02 -21.55
N ASN A 180 -11.31 -17.38 -21.16
CA ASN A 180 -11.16 -16.01 -20.71
C ASN A 180 -11.81 -15.57 -19.38
N ALA A 181 -12.03 -16.52 -18.49
CA ALA A 181 -12.59 -16.28 -17.17
C ALA A 181 -11.76 -15.25 -16.36
N LYS A 182 -10.42 -15.31 -16.45
CA LYS A 182 -9.50 -14.32 -15.83
C LYS A 182 -9.58 -12.91 -16.44
N ALA A 183 -9.65 -12.79 -17.77
CA ALA A 183 -9.73 -11.46 -18.39
C ALA A 183 -11.12 -10.82 -18.16
N LYS A 184 -12.17 -11.65 -18.15
CA LYS A 184 -13.52 -11.21 -17.79
C LYS A 184 -13.56 -10.75 -16.33
N ASP A 185 -12.96 -11.50 -15.41
CA ASP A 185 -12.82 -11.10 -14.00
C ASP A 185 -12.08 -9.76 -13.85
N LEU A 186 -10.97 -9.59 -14.56
CA LEU A 186 -10.21 -8.33 -14.58
C LEU A 186 -11.01 -7.14 -15.13
N GLU A 187 -11.78 -7.34 -16.22
CA GLU A 187 -12.60 -6.26 -16.79
C GLU A 187 -13.75 -5.89 -15.85
N ILE A 188 -14.43 -6.86 -15.21
CA ILE A 188 -15.50 -6.53 -14.25
C ILE A 188 -14.91 -5.82 -13.02
N LYS A 189 -13.74 -6.27 -12.53
CA LYS A 189 -12.98 -5.57 -11.46
C LYS A 189 -12.66 -4.14 -11.85
N TYR A 190 -12.17 -3.93 -13.07
CA TYR A 190 -11.87 -2.60 -13.60
C TYR A 190 -13.12 -1.71 -13.64
N GLN A 191 -14.26 -2.21 -14.14
CA GLN A 191 -15.50 -1.44 -14.20
C GLN A 191 -16.00 -1.04 -12.81
N TYR A 192 -15.90 -1.92 -11.81
CA TYR A 192 -16.24 -1.59 -10.44
C TYR A 192 -15.34 -0.48 -9.86
N ILE A 193 -14.02 -0.63 -10.01
CA ILE A 193 -13.05 0.37 -9.53
C ILE A 193 -13.30 1.72 -10.23
N LYS A 194 -13.56 1.68 -11.55
CA LYS A 194 -13.92 2.85 -12.33
C LYS A 194 -15.18 3.53 -11.79
N ASP A 195 -16.26 2.80 -11.51
CA ASP A 195 -17.50 3.36 -10.96
C ASP A 195 -17.28 4.06 -9.60
N VAL A 196 -16.51 3.43 -8.69
CA VAL A 196 -16.14 4.03 -7.41
C VAL A 196 -15.42 5.36 -7.63
N PHE A 197 -14.45 5.38 -8.55
CA PHE A 197 -13.69 6.59 -8.81
C PHE A 197 -14.51 7.68 -9.54
N ILE A 198 -15.45 7.30 -10.41
CA ILE A 198 -16.39 8.22 -11.05
C ILE A 198 -17.27 8.90 -10.01
N LYS A 199 -17.81 8.13 -9.06
CA LYS A 199 -18.65 8.66 -7.98
C LYS A 199 -17.87 9.64 -7.11
N GLY A 200 -16.64 9.31 -6.72
CA GLY A 200 -15.78 10.24 -5.99
C GLY A 200 -15.46 11.51 -6.79
N LEU A 201 -15.15 11.39 -8.08
CA LEU A 201 -14.89 12.56 -8.94
C LEU A 201 -16.11 13.49 -9.03
N ARG A 202 -17.31 12.92 -9.19
CA ARG A 202 -18.57 13.67 -9.18
C ARG A 202 -18.81 14.37 -7.83
N ALA A 203 -18.50 13.70 -6.72
CA ALA A 203 -18.59 14.29 -5.39
C ALA A 203 -17.66 15.52 -5.28
N LEU A 204 -16.40 15.42 -5.70
CA LEU A 204 -15.46 16.54 -5.72
C LEU A 204 -15.96 17.71 -6.56
N ARG A 205 -16.48 17.44 -7.75
CA ARG A 205 -17.08 18.46 -8.63
C ARG A 205 -18.34 19.09 -8.05
N GLY A 206 -19.07 18.34 -7.22
CA GLY A 206 -20.21 18.81 -6.43
C GLY A 206 -19.84 19.54 -5.14
N ASN A 207 -18.58 19.99 -4.99
CA ASN A 207 -18.03 20.63 -3.78
C ASN A 207 -18.04 19.75 -2.52
N GLN A 208 -18.12 18.43 -2.66
CA GLN A 208 -17.93 17.49 -1.54
C GLN A 208 -16.47 17.09 -1.43
N LYS A 209 -16.00 16.88 -0.20
CA LYS A 209 -14.67 16.29 0.05
C LYS A 209 -14.77 14.77 -0.07
N ILE A 210 -13.67 14.10 -0.43
CA ILE A 210 -13.59 12.64 -0.34
C ILE A 210 -12.79 12.27 0.90
N ILE A 211 -13.30 11.33 1.69
CA ILE A 211 -12.58 10.81 2.85
C ILE A 211 -12.25 9.34 2.59
N ILE A 212 -10.96 9.03 2.57
CA ILE A 212 -10.47 7.66 2.53
C ILE A 212 -10.41 7.13 3.97
N LYS A 213 -11.20 6.11 4.30
CA LYS A 213 -11.22 5.48 5.63
C LYS A 213 -10.62 4.08 5.59
N LYS A 214 -9.95 3.67 6.67
CA LYS A 214 -9.56 2.27 6.88
C LYS A 214 -10.80 1.45 7.22
N SER A 215 -11.08 0.42 6.45
CA SER A 215 -12.27 -0.42 6.67
C SER A 215 -12.31 -1.09 8.06
N ARG A 216 -11.16 -1.55 8.56
CA ARG A 216 -11.09 -2.30 9.83
C ARG A 216 -11.48 -1.50 11.09
N ASN A 217 -11.29 -0.19 11.08
CA ASN A 217 -11.45 0.64 12.28
C ASN A 217 -12.01 2.03 12.00
N ASN A 218 -12.52 2.28 10.79
CA ASN A 218 -13.06 3.56 10.33
C ASN A 218 -12.11 4.76 10.48
N LYS A 219 -10.82 4.54 10.74
CA LYS A 219 -9.86 5.63 10.90
C LYS A 219 -9.66 6.34 9.56
N ILE A 220 -9.73 7.66 9.56
CA ILE A 220 -9.42 8.47 8.37
C ILE A 220 -7.95 8.25 8.01
N ARG A 221 -7.73 7.82 6.76
CA ARG A 221 -6.42 7.63 6.16
C ARG A 221 -6.00 8.88 5.40
N GLN A 222 -6.92 9.47 4.65
CA GLN A 222 -6.65 10.64 3.82
C GLN A 222 -7.95 11.40 3.55
N VAL A 223 -7.85 12.71 3.40
CA VAL A 223 -8.95 13.56 2.94
C VAL A 223 -8.50 14.25 1.68
N ILE A 224 -9.30 14.16 0.63
CA ILE A 224 -9.03 14.66 -0.71
C ILE A 224 -10.02 15.80 -0.98
N CYS A 225 -9.51 16.97 -1.29
CA CYS A 225 -10.31 18.19 -1.43
C CYS A 225 -10.34 18.77 -2.84
N ASN A 226 -9.54 18.24 -3.77
CA ASN A 226 -9.48 18.72 -5.15
C ASN A 226 -9.17 17.58 -6.12
N GLU A 227 -9.37 17.83 -7.42
CA GLU A 227 -9.17 16.82 -8.46
C GLU A 227 -7.70 16.39 -8.59
N ASP A 228 -6.72 17.29 -8.37
CA ASP A 228 -5.30 16.95 -8.49
C ASP A 228 -4.86 15.96 -7.40
N GLU A 229 -5.23 16.22 -6.14
CA GLU A 229 -5.04 15.28 -5.02
C GLU A 229 -5.71 13.92 -5.30
N TYR A 230 -6.84 13.94 -6.01
CA TYR A 230 -7.60 12.74 -6.34
C TYR A 230 -6.90 11.91 -7.42
N PHE A 231 -6.40 12.54 -8.49
CA PHE A 231 -5.62 11.85 -9.50
C PHE A 231 -4.29 11.33 -8.96
N LEU A 232 -3.62 12.10 -8.08
CA LEU A 232 -2.41 11.64 -7.40
C LEU A 232 -2.70 10.42 -6.51
N TYR A 233 -3.84 10.42 -5.81
CA TYR A 233 -4.28 9.25 -5.04
C TYR A 233 -4.48 8.02 -5.94
N ILE A 234 -5.08 8.19 -7.14
CA ILE A 234 -5.24 7.10 -8.12
C ILE A 234 -3.89 6.62 -8.65
N GLU A 235 -2.94 7.52 -8.92
CA GLU A 235 -1.59 7.15 -9.36
C GLU A 235 -0.83 6.34 -8.30
N ALA A 236 -1.04 6.62 -7.01
CA ALA A 236 -0.45 5.83 -5.94
C ALA A 236 -0.87 4.35 -5.97
N PHE A 237 -1.96 3.98 -6.67
CA PHE A 237 -2.34 2.58 -6.88
C PHE A 237 -1.38 1.82 -7.79
N ARG A 238 -0.49 2.48 -8.55
CA ARG A 238 0.53 1.79 -9.36
C ARG A 238 1.44 0.90 -8.52
N SER A 239 1.62 1.26 -7.25
CA SER A 239 2.39 0.49 -6.28
C SER A 239 1.62 -0.69 -5.65
N ARG A 240 0.31 -0.82 -5.92
CA ARG A 240 -0.57 -1.83 -5.32
C ARG A 240 -0.83 -2.96 -6.32
N ARG A 241 -0.85 -4.20 -5.83
CA ARG A 241 -0.98 -5.44 -6.64
C ARG A 241 -2.34 -5.63 -7.35
N ASN A 242 -3.23 -4.64 -7.37
CA ASN A 242 -4.63 -4.85 -7.73
C ASN A 242 -4.99 -4.51 -9.18
N LEU A 243 -4.34 -3.52 -9.79
CA LEU A 243 -4.44 -3.19 -11.21
C LEU A 243 -3.02 -3.03 -11.75
N SER A 244 -2.77 -3.50 -12.97
CA SER A 244 -1.46 -3.23 -13.60
C SER A 244 -1.36 -1.74 -13.98
N PRO A 245 -0.14 -1.20 -14.15
CA PRO A 245 0.07 0.20 -14.52
C PRO A 245 -0.75 0.63 -15.74
N GLU A 246 -0.88 -0.24 -16.75
CA GLU A 246 -1.62 0.03 -17.99
C GLU A 246 -3.12 0.25 -17.73
N TRP A 247 -3.70 -0.49 -16.79
CA TRP A 247 -5.10 -0.31 -16.39
C TRP A 247 -5.32 0.97 -15.60
N ILE A 248 -4.32 1.41 -14.84
CA ILE A 248 -4.35 2.69 -14.13
C ILE A 248 -4.26 3.85 -15.13
N ASP A 249 -3.40 3.73 -16.15
CA ASP A 249 -3.35 4.70 -17.25
C ASP A 249 -4.70 4.80 -17.97
N ARG A 250 -5.29 3.66 -18.30
CA ARG A 250 -6.64 3.58 -18.88
C ARG A 250 -7.68 4.26 -17.97
N LEU A 251 -7.67 3.95 -16.66
CA LEU A 251 -8.57 4.54 -15.68
C LEU A 251 -8.44 6.07 -15.61
N ILE A 252 -7.22 6.59 -15.54
CA ILE A 252 -6.96 8.03 -15.46
C ILE A 252 -7.46 8.72 -16.73
N ASN A 253 -7.19 8.16 -17.91
CA ASN A 253 -7.67 8.69 -19.18
C ASN A 253 -9.20 8.69 -19.26
N ASP A 254 -9.83 7.58 -18.86
CA ASP A 254 -11.28 7.47 -18.81
C ASP A 254 -11.90 8.51 -17.88
N LEU A 255 -11.32 8.73 -16.68
CA LEU A 255 -11.82 9.73 -15.72
C LEU A 255 -11.62 11.17 -16.23
N LYS A 256 -10.50 11.46 -16.86
CA LYS A 256 -10.23 12.78 -17.48
C LYS A 256 -11.18 13.07 -18.65
N SER A 257 -11.63 12.03 -19.36
CA SER A 257 -12.59 12.16 -20.47
C SER A 257 -14.01 12.52 -20.00
N ILE A 258 -14.32 12.31 -18.71
CA ILE A 258 -15.62 12.66 -18.14
C ILE A 258 -15.69 14.18 -18.01
N THR A 259 -16.50 14.81 -18.87
CA THR A 259 -16.79 16.23 -18.84
C THR A 259 -17.36 16.67 -17.48
N LYS A 260 -17.08 17.92 -17.12
CA LYS A 260 -17.58 18.56 -15.90
C LYS A 260 -19.09 18.73 -15.92
#